data_AF-A0A6J1YL42-F1
#
_entry.id   AF-A0A6J1YL42-F1
#
_cell.length_a   1.000
_cell.length_b   1.000
_cell.length_c   1.000
_cell.angle_alpha   90.00
_cell.angle_beta   90.00
_cell.angle_gamma   90.00
#
_symmetry.space_group_name_H-M   'P 1'
#
loop_
_entity.id
_entity.type
_entity.pdbx_description
1 polymer ?
#
loop_
_entity_poly.entity_id
_entity_poly.type
_entity_poly.pdbx_seq_one_letter_code
_entity_poly.pdbx_strand_id
1 'polypeptide(L)'
;MLLSLVLHMYSMRCVLPAAVLLGTAPTYVLAWGAWRLLSAFLPSHFYQAVDDRLYCVYQSMVLFFFENYTGVQILLYGDLPKNKENIIYLANHQSTVDWIIADILAIRQNALGHVRYVLKDGLKWLPLYGCYFSQHGGIYVKRSAKFNETEMRKKLRRYMNAETPMYLVIFPEGTRYNPELTKVISASQTFAAKEEFLCKECPKIHIHIDRIDRKDVPEEQARMRRWLHERFEIKDKLLIEFYDSLDPERRNKFPGESVNSKLSLKKTLPSLLILSGLTAGMLMTEAGRKLYVKTWVYGTLIGCLWVSIKA
;
A
#
# COMPACT_ATOMS: atom_id res chain seq x y z
N MET A 1 -31.69 10.13 -20.26
CA MET A 1 -30.45 9.80 -21.02
C MET A 1 -29.21 10.44 -20.41
N LEU A 2 -29.18 11.75 -20.12
CA LEU A 2 -28.02 12.40 -19.49
C LEU A 2 -27.68 11.83 -18.10
N LEU A 3 -28.68 11.61 -17.24
CA LEU A 3 -28.48 11.04 -15.89
C LEU A 3 -27.93 9.61 -15.93
N SER A 4 -28.41 8.77 -16.86
CA SER A 4 -27.89 7.42 -17.07
C SER A 4 -26.45 7.42 -17.59
N LEU A 5 -26.10 8.38 -18.47
CA LEU A 5 -24.74 8.55 -18.97
C LEU A 5 -23.78 8.99 -17.86
N VAL A 6 -24.22 9.95 -17.02
CA VAL A 6 -23.49 10.40 -15.84
C VAL A 6 -23.29 9.25 -14.86
N LEU A 7 -24.35 8.54 -14.48
CA LEU A 7 -24.25 7.37 -13.59
C LEU A 7 -23.34 6.28 -14.16
N HIS A 8 -23.39 6.04 -15.48
CA HIS A 8 -22.49 5.09 -16.14
C HIS A 8 -21.03 5.56 -16.05
N MET A 9 -20.75 6.84 -16.32
CA MET A 9 -19.42 7.44 -16.14
C MET A 9 -18.94 7.35 -14.69
N TYR A 10 -19.82 7.51 -13.70
CA TYR A 10 -19.48 7.31 -12.27
C TYR A 10 -19.17 5.85 -11.95
N SER A 11 -19.97 4.90 -12.43
CA SER A 11 -19.70 3.47 -12.21
C SER A 11 -18.37 3.03 -12.83
N MET A 12 -18.01 3.59 -13.98
CA MET A 12 -16.73 3.33 -14.66
C MET A 12 -15.52 3.84 -13.86
N ARG A 13 -15.69 4.82 -12.96
CA ARG A 13 -14.60 5.31 -12.10
C ARG A 13 -14.03 4.25 -11.18
N CYS A 14 -14.82 3.25 -10.79
CA CYS A 14 -14.35 2.16 -9.93
C CYS A 14 -14.14 0.87 -10.73
N VAL A 15 -14.99 0.62 -11.73
CA VAL A 15 -14.93 -0.61 -12.52
C VAL A 15 -13.67 -0.67 -13.39
N LEU A 16 -13.30 0.43 -14.07
CA LEU A 16 -12.12 0.44 -14.93
C LEU A 16 -10.82 0.20 -14.14
N PRO A 17 -10.54 0.93 -13.04
CA PRO A 17 -9.38 0.61 -12.20
C PRO A 17 -9.38 -0.83 -11.70
N ALA A 18 -10.51 -1.33 -11.18
CA ALA A 18 -10.60 -2.70 -10.68
C ALA A 18 -10.31 -3.73 -11.78
N ALA A 19 -10.88 -3.54 -12.97
CA ALA A 19 -10.67 -4.42 -14.12
C ALA A 19 -9.21 -4.43 -14.59
N VAL A 20 -8.55 -3.28 -14.64
CA VAL A 20 -7.13 -3.19 -15.06
C VAL A 20 -6.20 -3.75 -13.98
N LEU A 21 -6.41 -3.40 -12.71
CA LEU A 21 -5.57 -3.87 -11.61
C LEU A 21 -5.66 -5.39 -11.42
N LEU A 22 -6.88 -5.94 -11.39
CA LEU A 22 -7.05 -7.40 -11.31
C LEU A 22 -6.65 -8.06 -12.63
N GLY A 23 -6.99 -7.46 -13.76
CA GLY A 23 -6.71 -7.99 -15.10
C GLY A 23 -5.23 -8.12 -15.42
N THR A 24 -4.37 -7.31 -14.83
CA THR A 24 -2.90 -7.37 -15.03
C THR A 24 -2.19 -8.31 -14.06
N ALA A 25 -2.89 -8.82 -13.04
CA ALA A 25 -2.32 -9.68 -12.00
C ALA A 25 -1.64 -10.95 -12.55
N PRO A 26 -2.23 -11.71 -13.48
CA PRO A 26 -1.58 -12.90 -14.02
C PRO A 26 -0.33 -12.57 -14.82
N THR A 27 -0.37 -11.51 -15.63
CA THR A 27 0.80 -11.04 -16.40
C THR A 27 1.96 -10.70 -15.47
N TYR A 28 1.66 -10.01 -14.38
CA TYR A 28 2.63 -9.67 -13.35
C TYR A 28 3.23 -10.92 -12.68
N VAL A 29 2.38 -11.86 -12.25
CA VAL A 29 2.80 -13.10 -11.59
C VAL A 29 3.62 -13.99 -12.53
N LEU A 30 3.30 -14.02 -13.83
CA LEU A 30 4.09 -14.71 -14.84
C LEU A 30 5.46 -14.08 -15.01
N ALA A 31 5.54 -12.75 -15.10
CA ALA A 31 6.81 -12.04 -15.20
C ALA A 31 7.69 -12.28 -13.96
N TRP A 32 7.10 -12.18 -12.76
CA TRP A 32 7.76 -12.51 -11.50
C TRP A 32 8.19 -13.98 -11.45
N GLY A 33 7.32 -14.93 -11.80
CA GLY A 33 7.61 -16.35 -11.79
C GLY A 33 8.73 -16.73 -12.75
N ALA A 34 8.73 -16.17 -13.97
CA ALA A 34 9.82 -16.33 -14.93
C ALA A 34 11.13 -15.79 -14.37
N TRP A 35 11.13 -14.58 -13.79
CA TRP A 35 12.31 -14.02 -13.15
C TRP A 35 12.80 -14.88 -11.98
N ARG A 36 11.88 -15.39 -11.16
CA ARG A 36 12.21 -16.26 -10.03
C ARG A 36 12.90 -17.54 -10.47
N LEU A 37 12.48 -18.14 -11.58
CA LEU A 37 13.11 -19.32 -12.16
C LEU A 37 14.49 -19.00 -12.75
N LEU A 38 14.60 -17.92 -13.52
CA LEU A 38 15.86 -17.52 -14.15
C LEU A 38 16.93 -17.13 -13.12
N SER A 39 16.53 -16.44 -12.05
CA SER A 39 17.43 -16.01 -10.98
C SER A 39 17.74 -17.09 -9.95
N ALA A 40 17.17 -18.29 -10.06
CA ALA A 40 17.41 -19.38 -9.11
C ALA A 40 18.89 -19.79 -9.03
N PHE A 41 19.65 -19.55 -10.10
CA PHE A 41 21.08 -19.83 -10.19
C PHE A 41 21.96 -18.58 -9.99
N LEU A 42 21.35 -17.43 -9.71
CA LEU A 42 22.04 -16.16 -9.51
C LEU A 42 22.15 -15.83 -8.02
N PRO A 43 23.13 -15.00 -7.61
CA PRO A 43 23.17 -14.44 -6.26
C PRO A 43 21.86 -13.71 -5.90
N SER A 44 21.48 -13.79 -4.61
CA SER A 44 20.19 -13.28 -4.13
C SER A 44 19.94 -11.79 -4.37
N HIS A 45 21.00 -10.98 -4.44
CA HIS A 45 20.89 -9.55 -4.69
C HIS A 45 20.39 -9.24 -6.11
N PHE A 46 20.70 -10.08 -7.11
CA PHE A 46 20.15 -9.92 -8.46
C PHE A 46 18.65 -10.19 -8.47
N TYR A 47 18.22 -11.27 -7.80
CA TYR A 47 16.79 -11.56 -7.64
C TYR A 47 16.07 -10.35 -7.04
N GLN A 48 16.57 -9.85 -5.92
CA GLN A 48 16.00 -8.72 -5.18
C GLN A 48 15.93 -7.43 -6.03
N ALA A 49 17.01 -7.08 -6.74
CA ALA A 49 17.05 -5.85 -7.53
C ALA A 49 15.97 -5.80 -8.62
N VAL A 50 15.74 -6.92 -9.31
CA VAL A 50 14.71 -7.01 -10.36
C VAL A 50 13.32 -7.20 -9.75
N ASP A 51 13.20 -7.94 -8.65
CA ASP A 51 11.93 -8.09 -7.90
C ASP A 51 11.43 -6.72 -7.39
N ASP A 52 12.32 -5.89 -6.84
CA ASP A 52 12.03 -4.50 -6.45
C ASP A 52 11.59 -3.65 -7.64
N ARG A 53 12.18 -3.87 -8.82
CA ARG A 53 11.77 -3.16 -10.04
C ARG A 53 10.39 -3.62 -10.53
N LEU A 54 10.11 -4.91 -10.51
CA LEU A 54 8.80 -5.47 -10.87
C LEU A 54 7.73 -4.97 -9.91
N TYR A 55 7.99 -4.99 -8.60
CA TYR A 55 7.08 -4.44 -7.59
C TYR A 55 6.83 -2.95 -7.82
N CYS A 56 7.88 -2.17 -8.08
CA CYS A 56 7.76 -0.76 -8.41
C CYS A 56 6.89 -0.52 -9.65
N VAL A 57 7.02 -1.35 -10.70
CA VAL A 57 6.16 -1.27 -11.89
C VAL A 57 4.70 -1.53 -11.51
N TYR A 58 4.42 -2.63 -10.81
CA TYR A 58 3.05 -2.97 -10.41
C TYR A 58 2.41 -1.91 -9.52
N GLN A 59 3.10 -1.48 -8.46
CA GLN A 59 2.57 -0.47 -7.55
C GLN A 59 2.48 0.92 -8.19
N SER A 60 3.39 1.29 -9.11
CA SER A 60 3.25 2.57 -9.83
C SER A 60 2.01 2.62 -10.71
N MET A 61 1.60 1.49 -11.29
CA MET A 61 0.31 1.37 -12.00
C MET A 61 -0.87 1.47 -11.04
N VAL A 62 -0.79 0.88 -9.84
CA VAL A 62 -1.80 1.07 -8.78
C VAL A 62 -1.93 2.56 -8.45
N LEU A 63 -0.82 3.25 -8.19
CA LEU A 63 -0.81 4.67 -7.84
C LEU A 63 -1.31 5.58 -8.96
N PHE A 64 -1.18 5.18 -10.24
CA PHE A 64 -1.85 5.88 -11.34
C PHE A 64 -3.34 6.01 -11.08
N PHE A 65 -4.00 4.91 -10.71
CA PHE A 65 -5.44 4.91 -10.50
C PHE A 65 -5.83 5.66 -9.23
N PHE A 66 -5.06 5.49 -8.14
CA PHE A 66 -5.39 6.11 -6.86
C PHE A 66 -5.13 7.61 -6.82
N GLU A 67 -4.14 8.12 -7.56
CA GLU A 67 -3.79 9.55 -7.51
C GLU A 67 -4.07 10.29 -8.82
N ASN A 68 -3.63 9.75 -9.97
CA ASN A 68 -3.75 10.46 -11.25
C ASN A 68 -5.15 10.35 -11.88
N TYR A 69 -5.78 9.18 -11.77
CA TYR A 69 -7.09 8.91 -12.37
C TYR A 69 -8.26 9.45 -11.54
N THR A 70 -8.22 9.26 -10.21
CA THR A 70 -9.22 9.83 -9.28
C THR A 70 -9.14 11.36 -9.22
N GLY A 71 -7.96 11.91 -9.51
CA GLY A 71 -7.68 13.33 -9.45
C GLY A 71 -7.51 13.86 -8.03
N VAL A 72 -7.46 13.00 -7.01
CA VAL A 72 -7.31 13.35 -5.58
C VAL A 72 -6.13 14.30 -5.35
N GLN A 73 -6.33 15.29 -4.48
CA GLN A 73 -5.30 16.26 -4.12
C GLN A 73 -4.60 15.80 -2.85
N ILE A 74 -3.30 15.56 -2.94
CA ILE A 74 -2.48 15.17 -1.79
C ILE A 74 -1.83 16.42 -1.19
N LEU A 75 -2.21 16.74 0.04
CA LEU A 75 -1.68 17.85 0.83
C LEU A 75 -0.74 17.29 1.90
N LEU A 76 0.56 17.55 1.74
CA LEU A 76 1.59 17.09 2.66
C LEU A 76 1.93 18.18 3.67
N TYR A 77 2.05 17.80 4.94
CA TYR A 77 2.51 18.64 6.03
C TYR A 77 3.73 17.98 6.69
N GLY A 78 4.64 18.78 7.22
CA GLY A 78 5.86 18.31 7.87
C GLY A 78 7.00 17.97 6.88
N ASP A 79 7.95 17.13 7.32
CA ASP A 79 9.19 16.87 6.59
C ASP A 79 9.17 15.49 5.89
N LEU A 80 8.78 15.48 4.61
CA LEU A 80 8.99 14.31 3.75
C LEU A 80 10.43 14.36 3.19
N PRO A 81 11.28 13.36 3.45
CA PRO A 81 12.61 13.34 2.88
C PRO A 81 12.55 13.33 1.35
N LYS A 82 13.46 14.08 0.71
CA LYS A 82 13.57 14.15 -0.76
C LYS A 82 14.33 12.95 -1.34
N ASN A 83 15.23 12.40 -0.55
CA ASN A 83 16.10 11.29 -0.94
C ASN A 83 15.54 9.97 -0.42
N LYS A 84 15.94 8.88 -1.09
CA LYS A 84 15.64 7.53 -0.63
C LYS A 84 16.43 7.24 0.66
N GLU A 85 15.72 6.90 1.73
CA GLU A 85 16.28 6.52 3.02
C GLU A 85 15.70 5.18 3.49
N ASN A 86 16.40 4.53 4.43
CA ASN A 86 15.84 3.39 5.15
C ASN A 86 14.96 3.92 6.28
N ILE A 87 13.67 3.59 6.27
CA ILE A 87 12.72 4.11 7.25
C ILE A 87 11.82 3.02 7.82
N ILE A 88 11.32 3.27 9.02
CA ILE A 88 10.19 2.55 9.59
C ILE A 88 9.00 3.52 9.53
N TYR A 89 8.02 3.21 8.69
CA TYR A 89 6.77 3.94 8.61
C TYR A 89 5.80 3.40 9.67
N LEU A 90 5.31 4.29 10.52
CA LEU A 90 4.35 3.99 11.58
C LEU A 90 3.08 4.82 11.39
N ALA A 91 1.95 4.15 11.26
CA ALA A 91 0.63 4.79 11.24
C ALA A 91 -0.44 3.90 11.89
N ASN A 92 -1.58 4.48 12.21
CA ASN A 92 -2.79 3.73 12.55
C ASN A 92 -3.42 3.08 11.30
N HIS A 93 -4.27 2.06 11.50
CA HIS A 93 -4.95 1.37 10.41
C HIS A 93 -6.46 1.67 10.41
N GLN A 94 -6.85 2.74 9.72
CA GLN A 94 -8.21 3.26 9.67
C GLN A 94 -9.03 2.66 8.51
N SER A 95 -8.39 2.30 7.39
CA SER A 95 -9.05 1.81 6.18
C SER A 95 -8.28 0.67 5.53
N THR A 96 -8.98 -0.11 4.69
CA THR A 96 -8.37 -1.17 3.88
C THR A 96 -7.36 -0.67 2.85
N VAL A 97 -7.35 0.63 2.56
CA VAL A 97 -6.49 1.26 1.55
C VAL A 97 -5.37 2.12 2.15
N ASP A 98 -5.13 2.09 3.47
CA ASP A 98 -4.08 2.92 4.10
C ASP A 98 -2.68 2.63 3.56
N TRP A 99 -2.44 1.41 3.09
CA TRP A 99 -1.17 1.03 2.45
C TRP A 99 -0.88 1.87 1.19
N ILE A 100 -1.91 2.35 0.49
CA ILE A 100 -1.74 3.26 -0.65
C ILE A 100 -1.06 4.56 -0.21
N ILE A 101 -1.37 5.06 0.99
CA ILE A 101 -0.75 6.28 1.52
C ILE A 101 0.75 6.07 1.72
N ALA A 102 1.16 4.92 2.27
CA ALA A 102 2.57 4.58 2.39
C ALA A 102 3.26 4.50 1.02
N ASP A 103 2.61 3.90 0.01
CA ASP A 103 3.14 3.81 -1.35
C ASP A 103 3.22 5.19 -2.06
N ILE A 104 2.23 6.07 -1.85
CA ILE A 104 2.22 7.48 -2.30
C ILE A 104 3.43 8.23 -1.75
N LEU A 105 3.76 8.04 -0.48
CA LEU A 105 4.93 8.66 0.13
C LEU A 105 6.24 8.01 -0.37
N ALA A 106 6.27 6.69 -0.51
CA ALA A 106 7.45 5.95 -0.96
C ALA A 106 7.82 6.27 -2.42
N ILE A 107 6.85 6.42 -3.33
CA ILE A 107 7.15 6.77 -4.74
C ILE A 107 7.73 8.18 -4.87
N ARG A 108 7.37 9.11 -3.97
CA ARG A 108 7.93 10.47 -3.93
C ARG A 108 9.42 10.45 -3.57
N GLN A 109 9.83 9.49 -2.74
CA GLN A 109 11.21 9.24 -2.32
C GLN A 109 11.99 8.27 -3.23
N ASN A 110 11.40 7.79 -4.34
CA ASN A 110 11.95 6.71 -5.17
C ASN A 110 12.22 5.40 -4.39
N ALA A 111 11.46 5.15 -3.32
CA ALA A 111 11.59 4.01 -2.43
C ALA A 111 10.57 2.89 -2.71
N LEU A 112 9.63 3.07 -3.65
CA LEU A 112 8.48 2.17 -3.86
C LEU A 112 8.84 0.68 -4.00
N GLY A 113 9.90 0.35 -4.73
CA GLY A 113 10.37 -1.04 -4.88
C GLY A 113 10.86 -1.69 -3.57
N HIS A 114 11.26 -0.90 -2.58
CA HIS A 114 11.86 -1.32 -1.33
C HIS A 114 10.85 -1.32 -0.17
N VAL A 115 9.58 -1.10 -0.48
CA VAL A 115 8.52 -1.12 0.53
C VAL A 115 8.30 -2.56 0.99
N ARG A 116 8.29 -2.74 2.32
CA ARG A 116 8.06 -4.03 2.98
C ARG A 116 6.95 -3.84 3.99
N TYR A 117 6.00 -4.74 4.03
CA TYR A 117 4.83 -4.63 4.90
C TYR A 117 4.86 -5.66 6.02
N VAL A 118 4.47 -5.24 7.23
CA VAL A 118 3.95 -6.16 8.23
C VAL A 118 2.48 -6.44 7.91
N LEU A 119 2.18 -7.68 7.52
CA LEU A 119 0.92 -8.09 6.91
C LEU A 119 0.10 -8.96 7.87
N LYS A 120 -1.23 -8.83 7.82
CA LYS A 120 -2.11 -9.78 8.50
C LYS A 120 -1.94 -11.18 7.92
N ASP A 121 -1.83 -12.20 8.78
CA ASP A 121 -1.63 -13.61 8.38
C ASP A 121 -2.66 -14.10 7.36
N GLY A 122 -3.92 -13.65 7.46
CA GLY A 122 -4.96 -13.99 6.49
C GLY A 122 -4.68 -13.54 5.05
N LEU A 123 -3.84 -12.52 4.83
CA LEU A 123 -3.47 -12.04 3.48
C LEU A 123 -2.60 -13.06 2.72
N LYS A 124 -2.08 -14.10 3.38
CA LYS A 124 -1.43 -15.24 2.72
C LYS A 124 -2.36 -15.97 1.75
N TRP A 125 -3.67 -15.92 2.00
CA TRP A 125 -4.68 -16.60 1.19
C TRP A 125 -5.17 -15.77 0.01
N LEU A 126 -4.62 -14.57 -0.20
CA LEU A 126 -5.00 -13.73 -1.33
C LEU A 126 -4.58 -14.42 -2.64
N PRO A 127 -5.51 -14.69 -3.57
CA PRO A 127 -5.20 -15.34 -4.84
C PRO A 127 -4.05 -14.65 -5.56
N LEU A 128 -3.09 -15.43 -6.07
CA LEU A 128 -1.86 -14.99 -6.74
C LEU A 128 -0.84 -14.23 -5.87
N TYR A 129 -1.28 -13.34 -4.98
CA TYR A 129 -0.42 -12.40 -4.27
C TYR A 129 0.14 -12.93 -2.94
N GLY A 130 -0.58 -13.83 -2.26
CA GLY A 130 -0.22 -14.22 -0.90
C GLY A 130 1.19 -14.80 -0.78
N CYS A 131 1.58 -15.70 -1.67
CA CYS A 131 2.95 -16.21 -1.69
C CYS A 131 3.94 -15.12 -2.14
N TYR A 132 3.57 -14.29 -3.12
CA TYR A 132 4.39 -13.21 -3.65
C TYR A 132 4.79 -12.21 -2.56
N PHE A 133 3.84 -11.73 -1.75
CA PHE A 133 4.12 -10.77 -0.69
C PHE A 133 5.15 -11.29 0.31
N SER A 134 5.16 -12.60 0.61
CA SER A 134 6.22 -13.19 1.45
C SER A 134 7.59 -13.16 0.78
N GLN A 135 7.64 -13.33 -0.55
CA GLN A 135 8.89 -13.41 -1.32
C GLN A 135 9.48 -12.01 -1.56
N HIS A 136 8.62 -11.03 -1.79
CA HIS A 136 8.96 -9.61 -1.82
C HIS A 136 9.32 -9.05 -0.43
N GLY A 137 9.25 -9.89 0.62
CA GLY A 137 9.80 -9.60 1.94
C GLY A 137 8.80 -9.11 2.98
N GLY A 138 7.51 -9.23 2.71
CA GLY A 138 6.44 -9.02 3.69
C GLY A 138 6.53 -10.00 4.88
N ILE A 139 6.18 -9.49 6.07
CA ILE A 139 6.25 -10.23 7.33
C ILE A 139 4.83 -10.44 7.84
N TYR A 140 4.37 -11.70 7.81
CA TYR A 140 3.03 -12.04 8.29
C TYR A 140 2.95 -12.15 9.81
N VAL A 141 1.90 -11.55 10.39
CA VAL A 141 1.61 -11.56 11.83
C VAL A 141 0.18 -12.02 12.11
N LYS A 142 0.02 -12.84 13.15
CA LYS A 142 -1.29 -13.31 13.66
C LYS A 142 -1.77 -12.36 14.77
N ARG A 143 -3.06 -12.03 14.79
CA ARG A 143 -3.68 -11.11 15.78
C ARG A 143 -3.88 -11.75 17.15
N SER A 144 -4.18 -13.05 17.20
CA SER A 144 -4.61 -13.78 18.41
C SER A 144 -3.56 -14.72 18.99
N ALA A 145 -2.45 -14.96 18.28
CA ALA A 145 -1.36 -15.78 18.78
C ALA A 145 -0.33 -14.90 19.49
N LYS A 146 0.39 -15.47 20.46
CA LYS A 146 1.61 -14.87 21.02
C LYS A 146 2.49 -14.42 19.84
N PHE A 147 2.68 -13.11 19.70
CA PHE A 147 3.47 -12.54 18.61
C PHE A 147 4.81 -13.25 18.53
N ASN A 148 5.12 -13.86 17.38
CA ASN A 148 6.37 -14.60 17.20
C ASN A 148 7.50 -13.61 16.91
N GLU A 149 7.93 -12.94 17.97
CA GLU A 149 9.02 -11.96 17.93
C GLU A 149 10.30 -12.58 17.38
N THR A 150 10.60 -13.82 17.73
CA THR A 150 11.83 -14.51 17.33
C THR A 150 11.92 -14.66 15.81
N GLU A 151 10.83 -15.07 15.16
CA GLU A 151 10.80 -15.24 13.71
C GLU A 151 10.84 -13.90 12.97
N MET A 152 10.12 -12.89 13.45
CA MET A 152 10.20 -11.54 12.89
C MET A 152 11.63 -10.99 13.02
N ARG A 153 12.25 -11.11 14.19
CA ARG A 153 13.62 -10.65 14.46
C ARG A 153 14.63 -11.39 13.58
N LYS A 154 14.43 -12.70 13.35
CA LYS A 154 15.27 -13.50 12.44
C LYS A 154 15.16 -13.01 11.00
N LYS A 155 13.95 -12.70 10.51
CA LYS A 155 13.76 -12.14 9.15
C LYS A 155 14.38 -10.75 9.01
N LEU A 156 14.15 -9.86 9.98
CA LEU A 156 14.72 -8.51 9.97
C LEU A 156 16.25 -8.56 10.00
N ARG A 157 16.86 -9.41 10.82
CA ARG A 157 18.33 -9.63 10.81
C ARG A 157 18.85 -10.09 9.46
N ARG A 158 18.12 -10.96 8.74
CA ARG A 158 18.52 -11.37 7.39
C ARG A 158 18.56 -10.20 6.42
N TYR A 159 17.58 -9.30 6.48
CA TYR A 159 17.57 -8.11 5.63
C TYR A 159 18.67 -7.11 6.01
N MET A 160 18.93 -6.91 7.31
CA MET A 160 20.03 -6.07 7.77
C MET A 160 21.38 -6.62 7.31
N ASN A 161 21.61 -7.92 7.47
CA ASN A 161 22.87 -8.57 7.06
C ASN A 161 23.07 -8.56 5.53
N ALA A 162 21.98 -8.49 4.76
CA ALA A 162 22.02 -8.40 3.30
C ALA A 162 22.01 -6.94 2.81
N GLU A 163 22.11 -5.96 3.72
CA GLU A 163 22.06 -4.52 3.43
C GLU A 163 20.89 -4.13 2.52
N THR A 164 19.77 -4.85 2.64
CA THR A 164 18.61 -4.64 1.77
C THR A 164 17.96 -3.31 2.13
N PRO A 165 17.83 -2.36 1.18
CA PRO A 165 17.14 -1.10 1.46
C PRO A 165 15.70 -1.38 1.90
N MET A 166 15.21 -0.67 2.90
CA MET A 166 13.94 -1.00 3.54
C MET A 166 13.10 0.23 3.85
N TYR A 167 11.88 0.23 3.32
CA TYR A 167 10.80 1.12 3.72
C TYR A 167 9.75 0.27 4.44
N LEU A 168 9.96 0.03 5.74
CA LEU A 168 9.17 -0.93 6.51
C LEU A 168 7.89 -0.29 7.03
N VAL A 169 6.75 -0.69 6.48
CA VAL A 169 5.43 -0.20 6.89
C VAL A 169 4.88 -1.09 7.99
N ILE A 170 4.60 -0.47 9.13
CA ILE A 170 4.01 -1.11 10.30
C ILE A 170 2.77 -0.33 10.70
N PHE A 171 1.68 -1.07 10.91
CA PHE A 171 0.46 -0.56 11.52
C PHE A 171 0.32 -1.17 12.94
N PRO A 172 0.84 -0.49 13.99
CA PRO A 172 1.07 -1.12 15.30
C PRO A 172 -0.19 -1.59 16.01
N GLU A 173 -1.34 -0.98 15.71
CA GLU A 173 -2.64 -1.36 16.27
C GLU A 173 -3.01 -2.82 15.94
N GLY A 174 -2.47 -3.39 14.85
CA GLY A 174 -2.68 -4.80 14.48
C GLY A 174 -4.13 -5.16 14.10
N THR A 175 -5.03 -4.18 14.13
CA THR A 175 -6.46 -4.33 13.91
C THR A 175 -6.97 -3.12 13.14
N ARG A 176 -7.79 -3.36 12.11
CA ARG A 176 -8.52 -2.27 11.45
C ARG A 176 -9.58 -1.73 12.40
N TYR A 177 -10.06 -0.54 12.08
CA TYR A 177 -11.44 -0.14 12.32
C TYR A 177 -12.42 -1.34 12.26
N ASN A 178 -13.21 -1.56 13.32
CA ASN A 178 -14.10 -2.73 13.44
C ASN A 178 -15.45 -2.47 12.74
N PRO A 179 -15.81 -3.21 11.67
CA PRO A 179 -17.11 -3.07 11.02
C PRO A 179 -18.31 -3.48 11.90
N GLU A 180 -18.12 -4.20 13.01
CA GLU A 180 -19.20 -4.46 13.98
C GLU A 180 -19.59 -3.19 14.76
N LEU A 181 -18.79 -2.13 14.69
CA LEU A 181 -19.19 -0.81 15.16
C LEU A 181 -20.10 -0.17 14.11
N THR A 182 -21.38 -0.53 14.14
CA THR A 182 -22.41 -0.04 13.21
C THR A 182 -22.40 1.48 13.09
N LYS A 183 -22.04 2.19 14.17
CA LYS A 183 -21.95 3.67 14.23
C LYS A 183 -21.02 4.30 13.19
N VAL A 184 -19.88 3.69 12.87
CA VAL A 184 -18.96 4.29 11.88
C VAL A 184 -19.09 3.68 10.49
N ILE A 185 -19.74 2.51 10.35
CA ILE A 185 -20.33 2.12 9.05
C ILE A 185 -21.43 3.12 8.68
N SER A 186 -22.36 3.42 9.60
CA SER A 186 -23.42 4.40 9.34
C SER A 186 -22.85 5.77 9.07
N ALA A 187 -21.83 6.23 9.83
CA ALA A 187 -21.18 7.50 9.54
C ALA A 187 -20.50 7.53 8.16
N SER A 188 -19.83 6.44 7.75
CA SER A 188 -19.22 6.32 6.43
C SER A 188 -20.25 6.29 5.30
N GLN A 189 -21.37 5.57 5.49
CA GLN A 189 -22.49 5.53 4.54
C GLN A 189 -23.18 6.90 4.43
N THR A 190 -23.43 7.57 5.56
CA THR A 190 -23.98 8.92 5.60
C THR A 190 -23.04 9.91 4.92
N PHE A 191 -21.73 9.79 5.13
CA PHE A 191 -20.73 10.61 4.44
C PHE A 191 -20.72 10.36 2.92
N ALA A 192 -20.73 9.09 2.49
CA ALA A 192 -20.77 8.72 1.08
C ALA A 192 -22.08 9.12 0.37
N ALA A 193 -23.18 9.22 1.12
CA ALA A 193 -24.50 9.64 0.63
C ALA A 193 -24.65 11.17 0.51
N LYS A 194 -23.70 11.97 0.99
CA LYS A 194 -23.74 13.43 0.80
C LYS A 194 -23.54 13.75 -0.68
N GLU A 195 -24.46 14.52 -1.27
CA GLU A 195 -24.38 14.96 -2.68
C GLU A 195 -23.07 15.70 -3.00
N GLU A 196 -22.43 16.30 -1.99
CA GLU A 196 -21.13 16.97 -2.08
C GLU A 196 -19.99 16.00 -2.46
N PHE A 197 -19.99 14.78 -1.92
CA PHE A 197 -19.05 13.70 -2.31
C PHE A 197 -19.27 13.24 -3.75
N LEU A 198 -20.51 13.28 -4.22
CA LEU A 198 -20.88 12.85 -5.56
C LEU A 198 -20.64 13.94 -6.61
N CYS A 199 -20.87 15.22 -6.29
CA CYS A 199 -21.06 16.24 -7.33
C CYS A 199 -20.05 17.40 -7.34
N LYS A 200 -19.28 17.72 -6.29
CA LYS A 200 -18.35 18.87 -6.35
C LYS A 200 -17.35 18.84 -5.19
N GLU A 201 -16.17 18.28 -5.46
CA GLU A 201 -14.83 18.75 -5.08
C GLU A 201 -13.80 17.66 -5.41
N CYS A 202 -12.57 18.05 -5.73
CA CYS A 202 -11.48 17.10 -5.78
C CYS A 202 -11.25 16.60 -4.34
N PRO A 203 -11.35 15.30 -4.05
CA PRO A 203 -11.12 14.80 -2.70
C PRO A 203 -9.70 15.20 -2.26
N LYS A 204 -9.59 15.86 -1.11
CA LYS A 204 -8.30 16.25 -0.52
C LYS A 204 -7.91 15.22 0.53
N ILE A 205 -6.69 14.71 0.44
CA ILE A 205 -6.09 13.87 1.48
C ILE A 205 -4.99 14.68 2.14
N HIS A 206 -5.17 14.96 3.42
CA HIS A 206 -4.19 15.64 4.26
C HIS A 206 -3.30 14.59 4.94
N ILE A 207 -2.00 14.70 4.75
CA ILE A 207 -1.01 13.78 5.33
C ILE A 207 -0.02 14.59 6.14
N HIS A 208 -0.03 14.41 7.46
CA HIS A 208 0.98 14.97 8.35
C HIS A 208 2.10 13.98 8.58
N ILE A 209 3.34 14.42 8.37
CA ILE A 209 4.54 13.60 8.47
C ILE A 209 5.41 14.17 9.60
N ASP A 210 5.57 13.37 10.65
CA ASP A 210 6.54 13.63 11.71
C ASP A 210 7.76 12.71 11.49
N ARG A 211 8.92 13.32 11.28
CA ARG A 211 10.17 12.59 11.00
C ARG A 211 11.00 12.55 12.27
N ILE A 212 11.38 11.33 12.66
CA ILE A 212 12.09 11.06 13.91
C ILE A 212 13.42 10.38 13.55
N ASP A 213 14.53 10.98 13.98
CA ASP A 213 15.86 10.39 13.80
C ASP A 213 16.01 9.16 14.71
N ARG A 214 16.73 8.14 14.24
CA ARG A 214 17.03 6.94 15.03
C ARG A 214 17.68 7.27 16.37
N LYS A 215 18.48 8.34 16.47
CA LYS A 215 19.11 8.77 17.73
C LYS A 215 18.09 9.24 18.78
N ASP A 216 16.92 9.69 18.36
CA ASP A 216 15.86 10.20 19.23
C ASP A 216 14.92 9.10 19.71
N VAL A 217 15.06 7.88 19.18
CA VAL A 217 14.29 6.71 19.58
C VAL A 217 14.95 6.02 20.78
N PRO A 218 14.28 5.92 21.96
CA PRO A 218 14.87 5.32 23.15
C PRO A 218 15.20 3.83 22.97
N GLU A 219 16.34 3.37 23.46
CA GLU A 219 16.73 1.95 23.33
C GLU A 219 16.14 1.06 24.45
N GLU A 220 15.96 1.62 25.64
CA GLU A 220 15.41 0.90 26.79
C GLU A 220 13.91 0.64 26.60
N GLN A 221 13.48 -0.62 26.74
CA GLN A 221 12.10 -1.05 26.45
C GLN A 221 11.03 -0.27 27.23
N ALA A 222 11.28 0.05 28.50
CA ALA A 222 10.36 0.82 29.33
C ALA A 222 10.21 2.27 28.82
N ARG A 223 11.33 2.91 28.44
CA ARG A 223 11.32 4.26 27.86
C ARG A 223 10.70 4.28 26.46
N MET A 224 11.03 3.29 25.62
CA MET A 224 10.43 3.12 24.29
C MET A 224 8.91 3.02 24.37
N ARG A 225 8.38 2.23 25.32
CA ARG A 225 6.92 2.09 25.50
C ARG A 225 6.28 3.42 25.85
N ARG A 226 6.84 4.16 26.81
CA ARG A 226 6.33 5.49 27.19
C ARG A 226 6.39 6.47 26.02
N TRP A 227 7.52 6.52 25.35
CA TRP A 227 7.73 7.37 24.19
C TRP A 227 6.74 7.07 23.06
N LEU A 228 6.48 5.79 22.76
CA LEU A 228 5.44 5.39 21.79
C LEU A 228 4.06 5.89 22.22
N HIS A 229 3.67 5.70 23.48
CA HIS A 229 2.40 6.23 23.98
C HIS A 229 2.29 7.76 23.79
N GLU A 230 3.34 8.51 24.14
CA GLU A 230 3.38 9.96 23.93
C GLU A 230 3.23 10.36 22.45
N ARG A 231 3.84 9.60 21.51
CA ARG A 231 3.66 9.84 20.07
C ARG A 231 2.20 9.65 19.63
N PHE A 232 1.54 8.62 20.14
CA PHE A 232 0.12 8.38 19.86
C PHE A 232 -0.78 9.47 20.44
N GLU A 233 -0.48 9.96 21.65
CA GLU A 233 -1.21 11.09 22.25
C GLU A 233 -1.07 12.39 21.45
N ILE A 234 0.13 12.71 20.96
CA ILE A 234 0.36 13.87 20.09
C ILE A 234 -0.46 13.75 18.81
N LYS A 235 -0.43 12.58 18.17
CA LYS A 235 -1.22 12.28 16.98
C LYS A 235 -2.72 12.44 17.24
N ASP A 236 -3.24 11.92 18.35
CA ASP A 236 -4.66 12.01 18.68
C ASP A 236 -5.10 13.46 18.92
N LYS A 237 -4.27 14.28 19.56
CA LYS A 237 -4.51 15.74 19.68
C LYS A 237 -4.58 16.43 18.32
N LEU A 238 -3.65 16.11 17.41
CA LEU A 238 -3.65 16.66 16.04
C LEU A 238 -4.93 16.27 15.27
N LEU A 239 -5.42 15.04 15.44
CA LEU A 239 -6.66 14.60 14.81
C LEU A 239 -7.90 15.29 15.40
N ILE A 240 -7.94 15.47 16.73
CA ILE A 240 -9.01 16.22 17.40
C ILE A 240 -9.03 17.67 16.88
N GLU A 241 -7.87 18.34 16.80
CA GLU A 241 -7.80 19.68 16.22
C GLU A 241 -8.25 19.70 14.75
N PHE A 242 -7.83 18.71 13.96
CA PHE A 242 -8.22 18.61 12.55
C PHE A 242 -9.74 18.49 12.35
N TYR A 243 -10.42 17.61 13.12
CA TYR A 243 -11.84 17.33 12.92
C TYR A 243 -12.78 18.25 13.72
N ASP A 244 -12.40 18.56 14.97
CA ASP A 244 -13.27 19.11 16.01
C ASP A 244 -12.87 20.53 16.46
N SER A 245 -11.88 21.17 15.83
CA SER A 245 -11.54 22.56 16.13
C SER A 245 -12.75 23.49 15.96
N LEU A 246 -12.99 24.31 16.98
CA LEU A 246 -13.97 25.40 16.96
C LEU A 246 -13.52 26.59 16.10
N ASP A 247 -12.20 26.73 15.90
CA ASP A 247 -11.61 27.71 14.99
C ASP A 247 -11.70 27.20 13.55
N PRO A 248 -12.48 27.85 12.66
CA PRO A 248 -12.65 27.43 11.26
C PRO A 248 -11.33 27.40 10.47
N GLU A 249 -10.35 28.23 10.82
CA GLU A 249 -9.06 28.31 10.12
C GLU A 249 -8.16 27.11 10.42
N ARG A 250 -8.36 26.48 11.59
CA ARG A 250 -7.62 25.27 12.01
C ARG A 250 -8.33 23.99 11.62
N ARG A 251 -9.64 24.04 11.39
CA ARG A 251 -10.42 22.87 11.00
C ARG A 251 -10.02 22.36 9.61
N ASN A 252 -9.94 21.05 9.45
CA ASN A 252 -9.49 20.37 8.22
C ASN A 252 -8.07 20.76 7.76
N LYS A 253 -7.22 21.23 8.68
CA LYS A 253 -5.84 21.61 8.38
C LYS A 253 -4.93 21.17 9.51
N PHE A 254 -3.82 20.50 9.19
CA PHE A 254 -2.78 20.26 10.18
C PHE A 254 -1.94 21.52 10.42
N PRO A 255 -1.26 21.63 11.57
CA PRO A 255 -0.33 22.72 11.83
C PRO A 255 0.74 22.85 10.74
N GLY A 256 1.10 24.08 10.40
CA GLY A 256 2.11 24.41 9.39
C GLY A 256 1.56 24.61 7.98
N GLU A 257 2.48 24.82 7.04
CA GLU A 257 2.16 25.00 5.62
C GLU A 257 2.00 23.65 4.93
N SER A 258 0.91 23.50 4.18
CA SER A 258 0.69 22.34 3.33
C SER A 258 1.33 22.54 1.96
N VAL A 259 2.01 21.52 1.47
CA VAL A 259 2.47 21.47 0.07
C VAL A 259 1.56 20.56 -0.72
N ASN A 260 0.94 21.10 -1.78
CA ASN A 260 0.26 20.26 -2.77
C ASN A 260 1.29 19.46 -3.54
N SER A 261 1.35 18.16 -3.28
CA SER A 261 2.31 17.25 -3.88
C SER A 261 1.60 16.37 -4.88
N LYS A 262 1.53 16.80 -6.14
CA LYS A 262 0.94 15.98 -7.22
C LYS A 262 1.95 14.98 -7.78
N LEU A 263 1.59 13.71 -7.82
CA LEU A 263 2.41 12.65 -8.40
C LEU A 263 2.50 12.83 -9.92
N SER A 264 3.73 12.94 -10.42
CA SER A 264 4.00 13.10 -11.84
C SER A 264 3.55 11.87 -12.63
N LEU A 265 2.84 12.09 -13.74
CA LEU A 265 2.47 11.04 -14.69
C LEU A 265 3.70 10.27 -15.21
N LYS A 266 4.87 10.89 -15.25
CA LYS A 266 6.13 10.22 -15.66
C LYS A 266 6.52 9.08 -14.71
N LYS A 267 6.07 9.10 -13.45
CA LYS A 267 6.35 8.02 -12.47
C LYS A 267 5.37 6.85 -12.57
N THR A 268 4.15 7.07 -13.09
CA THR A 268 3.05 6.08 -13.02
C THR A 268 2.58 5.59 -14.38
N LEU A 269 2.49 6.49 -15.38
CA LEU A 269 1.98 6.19 -16.72
C LEU A 269 2.80 5.13 -17.47
N PRO A 270 4.16 5.16 -17.46
CA PRO A 270 4.92 4.11 -18.14
C PRO A 270 4.60 2.71 -17.62
N SER A 271 4.47 2.56 -16.31
CA SER A 271 4.14 1.28 -15.68
C SER A 271 2.75 0.78 -16.07
N LEU A 272 1.76 1.68 -16.13
CA LEU A 272 0.42 1.37 -16.62
C LEU A 272 0.46 0.88 -18.07
N LEU A 273 1.16 1.60 -18.95
CA LEU A 273 1.22 1.26 -20.38
C LEU A 273 1.93 -0.07 -20.61
N ILE A 274 3.04 -0.32 -19.89
CA ILE A 274 3.80 -1.57 -20.02
C ILE A 274 2.94 -2.76 -19.56
N LEU A 275 2.39 -2.73 -18.35
CA LEU A 275 1.61 -3.87 -17.84
C LEU A 275 0.31 -4.08 -18.62
N SER A 276 -0.38 -3.01 -18.98
CA SER A 276 -1.60 -3.11 -19.78
C SER A 276 -1.31 -3.61 -21.19
N GLY A 277 -0.24 -3.12 -21.82
CA GLY A 277 0.20 -3.54 -23.15
C GLY A 277 0.62 -5.02 -23.19
N LEU A 278 1.41 -5.48 -22.21
CA LEU A 278 1.79 -6.89 -22.09
C LEU A 278 0.56 -7.79 -21.85
N THR A 279 -0.36 -7.34 -21.01
CA THR A 279 -1.60 -8.07 -20.73
C THR A 279 -2.47 -8.15 -21.98
N ALA A 280 -2.66 -7.03 -22.69
CA ALA A 280 -3.41 -7.00 -23.94
C ALA A 280 -2.78 -7.92 -24.99
N GLY A 281 -1.46 -7.85 -25.19
CA GLY A 281 -0.73 -8.72 -26.12
C GLY A 281 -0.91 -10.20 -25.80
N MET A 282 -0.88 -10.58 -24.51
CA MET A 282 -1.17 -11.94 -24.09
C MET A 282 -2.62 -12.35 -24.42
N LEU A 283 -3.60 -11.47 -24.19
CA LEU A 283 -5.02 -11.76 -24.45
C LEU A 283 -5.38 -11.79 -25.95
N MET A 284 -4.57 -11.19 -26.82
CA MET A 284 -4.77 -11.22 -28.27
C MET A 284 -4.60 -12.62 -28.87
N THR A 285 -3.82 -13.50 -28.24
CA THR A 285 -3.56 -14.86 -28.75
C THR A 285 -4.35 -15.92 -28.00
N GLU A 286 -4.73 -17.01 -28.68
CA GLU A 286 -5.42 -18.13 -28.02
C GLU A 286 -4.55 -18.79 -26.94
N ALA A 287 -3.27 -19.00 -27.26
CA ALA A 287 -2.29 -19.55 -26.31
C ALA A 287 -2.13 -18.66 -25.08
N GLY A 288 -2.01 -17.33 -25.27
CA GLY A 288 -1.89 -16.38 -24.18
C GLY A 288 -3.15 -16.28 -23.31
N ARG A 289 -4.36 -16.34 -23.90
CA ARG A 289 -5.61 -16.44 -23.11
C ARG A 289 -5.66 -17.72 -22.28
N LYS A 290 -5.25 -18.87 -22.85
CA LYS A 290 -5.16 -20.13 -22.09
C LYS A 290 -4.16 -19.99 -20.95
N LEU A 291 -2.98 -19.42 -21.20
CA LEU A 291 -1.96 -19.18 -20.16
C LEU A 291 -2.46 -18.23 -19.06
N TYR A 292 -3.16 -17.16 -19.42
CA TYR A 292 -3.75 -16.19 -18.49
C TYR A 292 -4.72 -16.86 -17.53
N VAL A 293 -5.70 -17.62 -18.05
CA VAL A 293 -6.69 -18.34 -17.23
C VAL A 293 -6.01 -19.42 -16.37
N LYS A 294 -5.05 -20.18 -16.94
CA LYS A 294 -4.27 -21.17 -16.20
C LYS A 294 -3.49 -20.53 -15.05
N THR A 295 -2.95 -19.33 -15.25
CA THR A 295 -2.22 -18.61 -14.20
C THR A 295 -3.14 -18.23 -13.05
N TRP A 296 -4.37 -17.76 -13.35
CA TRP A 296 -5.38 -17.53 -12.32
C TRP A 296 -5.66 -18.79 -11.49
N VAL A 297 -5.96 -19.90 -12.16
CA VAL A 297 -6.33 -21.15 -11.49
C VAL A 297 -5.14 -21.75 -10.75
N TYR A 298 -4.07 -22.09 -11.46
CA TYR A 298 -2.91 -22.77 -10.86
C TYR A 298 -2.12 -21.86 -9.93
N GLY A 299 -1.97 -20.57 -10.24
CA GLY A 299 -1.31 -19.62 -9.34
C GLY A 299 -2.03 -19.50 -8.00
N THR A 300 -3.37 -19.51 -8.01
CA THR A 300 -4.17 -19.52 -6.79
C THR A 300 -4.02 -20.84 -6.02
N LEU A 301 -4.10 -21.99 -6.72
CA LEU A 301 -3.93 -23.31 -6.10
C LEU A 301 -2.53 -23.47 -5.48
N ILE A 302 -1.48 -23.06 -6.19
CA ILE A 302 -0.10 -23.07 -5.71
C ILE A 302 0.06 -22.13 -4.51
N GLY A 303 -0.57 -20.95 -4.56
CA GLY A 303 -0.61 -20.02 -3.43
C GLY A 303 -1.22 -20.69 -2.18
N CYS A 304 -2.42 -21.26 -2.30
CA CYS A 304 -3.08 -21.98 -1.22
C CYS A 304 -2.24 -23.15 -0.68
N LEU A 305 -1.66 -23.96 -1.57
CA LEU A 305 -0.79 -25.08 -1.18
C LEU A 305 0.46 -24.60 -0.44
N TRP A 306 1.10 -23.52 -0.92
CA TRP A 306 2.25 -22.91 -0.27
C TRP A 306 1.91 -22.44 1.15
N VAL A 307 0.72 -21.87 1.35
CA VAL A 307 0.25 -21.51 2.69
C VAL A 307 0.07 -22.75 3.54
N SER A 308 -0.60 -23.79 3.05
CA SER A 308 -0.83 -25.03 3.82
C SER A 308 0.44 -25.75 4.22
N ILE A 309 1.51 -25.69 3.41
CA ILE A 309 2.81 -26.32 3.73
C ILE A 309 3.61 -25.48 4.75
N LYS A 310 3.45 -24.15 4.74
CA LYS A 310 4.21 -23.22 5.60
C LYS A 310 3.45 -22.71 6.84
N ALA A 311 2.15 -22.99 6.95
CA ALA A 311 1.30 -22.57 8.07
C ALA A 311 1.63 -23.33 9.35
#